data_AF-A0A7S3WJ13-F1
#
_entry.id   AF-A0A7S3WJ13-F1
#
_cell.length_a   1.000
_cell.length_b   1.000
_cell.length_c   1.000
_cell.angle_alpha   90.00
_cell.angle_beta   90.00
_cell.angle_gamma   90.00
#
_symmetry.space_group_name_H-M   'P 1'
#
loop_
_entity.id
_entity.type
_entity.pdbx_description
1 polymer ?
#
loop_
_entity_poly.entity_id
_entity_poly.type
_entity_poly.pdbx_seq_one_letter_code
_entity_poly.pdbx_strand_id
1 'polypeptide(L)'
;GRCLDTKSKRYTSFQTEDVRTSAACKGLLQELVWAKGVLGAELMNTKTCQVLVEAGTDLANISINGRWKSSGPITEDAEPGSGLITKSTEDPAWSCWAVIQ
;
A
#
# COMPACT_ATOMS: atom_id res chain seq x y z
N GLY A 1 -6.78 0.84 0.20
CA GLY A 1 -6.10 1.50 -0.92
C GLY A 1 -6.96 1.55 -2.15
N ARG A 2 -6.60 2.36 -3.14
CA ARG A 2 -7.25 2.49 -4.45
C ARG A 2 -6.79 1.47 -5.48
N CYS A 3 -5.59 0.90 -5.33
CA CYS A 3 -5.16 -0.19 -6.20
C CYS A 3 -6.13 -1.37 -6.10
N LEU A 4 -6.37 -2.00 -7.24
CA LEU A 4 -7.32 -3.11 -7.38
C LEU A 4 -6.62 -4.41 -7.72
N ASP A 5 -7.16 -5.50 -7.20
CA ASP A 5 -6.80 -6.85 -7.61
C ASP A 5 -7.44 -7.27 -8.95
N THR A 6 -7.14 -8.48 -9.40
CA THR A 6 -7.73 -9.09 -10.62
C THR A 6 -9.26 -9.18 -10.59
N LYS A 7 -9.86 -9.12 -9.40
CA LYS A 7 -11.30 -9.19 -9.15
C LYS A 7 -11.92 -7.80 -8.91
N SER A 8 -11.17 -6.72 -9.17
CA SER A 8 -11.59 -5.34 -8.93
C SER A 8 -11.87 -5.00 -7.46
N LYS A 9 -11.26 -5.71 -6.52
CA LYS A 9 -11.35 -5.43 -5.08
C LYS A 9 -10.20 -4.56 -4.60
N ARG A 10 -10.46 -3.65 -3.67
CA ARG A 10 -9.45 -2.80 -3.02
C ARG A 10 -8.76 -3.54 -1.90
N TYR A 11 -7.47 -3.27 -1.74
CA TYR A 11 -6.69 -3.83 -0.64
C TYR A 11 -6.92 -3.08 0.66
N THR A 12 -6.70 -3.79 1.75
CA THR A 12 -6.39 -3.19 3.05
C THR A 12 -5.08 -2.41 2.95
N SER A 13 -4.96 -1.27 3.63
CA SER A 13 -3.78 -0.42 3.48
C SER A 13 -3.38 0.35 4.73
N PHE A 14 -2.07 0.51 4.95
CA PHE A 14 -1.49 1.32 6.02
C PHE A 14 -1.00 2.65 5.47
N GLN A 15 -1.49 3.77 6.02
CA GLN A 15 -1.03 5.10 5.62
C GLN A 15 0.26 5.46 6.34
N THR A 16 1.15 6.14 5.62
CA THR A 16 2.34 6.78 6.21
C THR A 16 2.11 8.27 6.40
N GLU A 17 2.78 8.87 7.39
CA GLU A 17 2.73 10.31 7.65
C GLU A 17 3.77 11.09 6.83
N ASP A 18 4.99 10.53 6.77
CA ASP A 18 6.19 11.22 6.28
C ASP A 18 6.64 10.77 4.87
N VAL A 19 6.09 9.67 4.34
CA VAL A 19 6.44 9.15 3.01
C VAL A 19 5.52 9.73 1.95
N ARG A 20 6.03 10.73 1.21
CA ARG A 20 5.22 11.63 0.36
C ARG A 20 5.61 11.71 -1.11
N THR A 21 6.66 11.00 -1.53
CA THR A 21 7.13 11.02 -2.93
C THR A 21 7.06 9.62 -3.51
N SER A 22 6.94 9.51 -4.84
CA SER A 22 6.92 8.22 -5.51
C SER A 22 8.21 7.43 -5.25
N ALA A 23 9.35 8.12 -5.22
CA ALA A 23 10.64 7.50 -4.90
C ALA A 23 10.68 6.95 -3.46
N ALA A 24 10.25 7.74 -2.47
CA ALA A 24 10.23 7.30 -1.08
C ALA A 24 9.19 6.18 -0.83
N CYS A 25 8.03 6.23 -1.50
CA CYS A 25 7.00 5.20 -1.38
C CYS A 25 7.45 3.87 -2.00
N LYS A 26 8.14 3.91 -3.15
CA LYS A 26 8.80 2.74 -3.73
C LYS A 26 9.94 2.21 -2.85
N GLY A 27 10.76 3.09 -2.29
CA GLY A 27 11.82 2.70 -1.35
C GLY A 27 11.27 1.99 -0.11
N LEU A 28 10.21 2.54 0.49
CA LEU A 28 9.51 1.89 1.59
C LEU A 28 8.95 0.51 1.18
N LEU A 29 8.39 0.39 -0.02
CA LEU A 29 7.90 -0.90 -0.52
C LEU A 29 9.04 -1.93 -0.64
N GLN A 30 10.23 -1.51 -1.06
CA GLN A 30 11.41 -2.37 -1.12
C GLN A 30 11.90 -2.79 0.27
N GLU A 31 11.83 -1.91 1.28
CA GLU A 31 12.15 -2.27 2.67
C GLU A 31 11.18 -3.35 3.21
N LEU A 32 9.92 -3.29 2.78
CA LEU A 32 8.84 -4.17 3.24
C LEU A 32 8.64 -5.42 2.38
N VAL A 33 9.47 -5.68 1.36
CA VAL A 33 9.34 -6.84 0.45
C VAL A 33 9.35 -8.19 1.19
N TRP A 34 9.99 -8.25 2.35
CA TRP A 34 10.10 -9.43 3.20
C TRP A 34 8.99 -9.53 4.26
N ALA A 35 8.21 -8.47 4.45
CA ALA A 35 7.10 -8.49 5.39
C ALA A 35 5.95 -9.32 4.81
N LYS A 36 5.55 -10.36 5.53
CA LYS A 36 4.46 -11.25 5.11
C LYS A 36 3.16 -10.45 4.96
N GLY A 37 2.46 -10.69 3.86
CA GLY A 37 1.18 -10.05 3.57
C GLY A 37 1.30 -8.67 2.91
N VAL A 38 2.50 -8.15 2.64
CA VAL A 38 2.69 -6.93 1.83
C VAL A 38 2.56 -7.27 0.35
N LEU A 39 1.69 -6.54 -0.35
CA LEU A 39 1.35 -6.80 -1.76
C LEU A 39 1.77 -5.66 -2.69
N GLY A 40 1.87 -4.45 -2.16
CA GLY A 40 2.25 -3.29 -2.95
C GLY A 40 2.23 -2.00 -2.17
N ALA A 41 2.35 -0.90 -2.89
CA ALA A 41 2.17 0.44 -2.34
C ALA A 41 1.44 1.32 -3.36
N GLU A 42 0.80 2.36 -2.85
CA GLU A 42 0.21 3.42 -3.65
C GLU A 42 0.58 4.78 -3.12
N LEU A 43 0.71 5.75 -4.02
CA LEU A 43 0.85 7.15 -3.67
C LEU A 43 -0.42 7.89 -4.09
N MET A 44 -1.15 8.40 -3.11
CA MET A 44 -2.31 9.24 -3.34
C MET A 44 -1.92 10.64 -3.78
N ASN A 45 -2.79 11.33 -4.51
CA ASN A 45 -2.64 12.74 -4.90
C ASN A 45 -2.33 13.70 -3.75
N THR A 46 -2.84 13.39 -2.56
CA THR A 46 -2.55 14.11 -1.31
C THR A 46 -1.13 13.87 -0.80
N LYS A 47 -0.27 13.27 -1.63
CA LYS A 47 1.09 12.83 -1.29
C LYS A 47 1.13 11.93 -0.07
N THR A 48 0.13 11.07 0.08
CA THR A 48 0.07 10.09 1.16
C THR A 48 0.41 8.73 0.55
N CYS A 49 1.56 8.17 0.91
CA CYS A 49 1.88 6.77 0.59
C CYS A 49 1.02 5.84 1.45
N GLN A 50 0.48 4.79 0.84
CA GLN A 50 -0.19 3.70 1.53
C GLN A 50 0.44 2.37 1.14
N VAL A 51 0.78 1.54 2.12
CA VAL A 51 1.25 0.18 1.89
C VAL A 51 0.05 -0.74 1.84
N LEU A 52 -0.08 -1.49 0.75
CA LEU A 52 -1.19 -2.38 0.46
C LEU A 52 -0.88 -3.78 0.98
N VAL A 53 -1.83 -4.37 1.69
CA VAL A 53 -1.64 -5.65 2.37
C VAL A 53 -2.82 -6.60 2.19
N GLU A 54 -2.55 -7.88 2.40
CA GLU A 54 -3.58 -8.90 2.59
C GLU A 54 -4.43 -8.60 3.84
N ALA A 55 -5.68 -9.04 3.81
CA ALA A 55 -6.59 -8.97 4.94
C ALA A 55 -5.97 -9.59 6.21
N GLY A 56 -6.07 -8.90 7.34
CA GLY A 56 -5.56 -9.40 8.62
C GLY A 56 -4.04 -9.25 8.81
N THR A 57 -3.33 -8.68 7.84
CA THR A 57 -1.93 -8.28 8.01
C THR A 57 -1.85 -7.02 8.85
N ASP A 58 -0.99 -7.04 9.89
CA ASP A 58 -0.69 -5.88 10.70
C ASP A 58 0.78 -5.46 10.54
N LEU A 59 0.99 -4.24 10.03
CA LEU A 59 2.30 -3.64 9.86
C LEU A 59 2.62 -2.60 10.95
N ALA A 60 1.69 -2.29 11.86
CA ALA A 60 1.85 -1.19 12.81
C ALA A 60 3.07 -1.36 13.74
N ASN A 61 3.50 -2.60 13.98
CA ASN A 61 4.67 -2.93 14.80
C ASN A 61 5.99 -3.01 14.01
N ILE A 62 5.95 -2.90 12.68
CA ILE A 62 7.15 -2.88 11.84
C ILE A 62 7.72 -1.47 11.81
N SER A 63 8.99 -1.34 12.18
CA SER A 63 9.72 -0.07 12.06
C SER A 63 10.02 0.22 10.59
N ILE A 64 9.72 1.44 10.16
CA ILE A 64 9.94 1.91 8.80
C ILE A 64 10.80 3.18 8.81
N ASN A 65 11.42 3.50 7.69
CA ASN A 65 12.08 4.80 7.51
C ASN A 65 11.04 5.92 7.30
N GLY A 66 10.37 6.30 8.39
CA GLY A 66 9.23 7.21 8.44
C GLY A 66 8.32 6.85 9.61
N ARG A 67 7.04 7.22 9.52
CA ARG A 67 6.03 6.87 10.53
C ARG A 67 4.73 6.42 9.89
N TRP A 68 4.11 5.40 10.49
CA TRP A 68 2.73 5.04 10.21
C TRP A 68 1.81 6.14 10.74
N LYS A 69 0.84 6.57 9.93
CA LYS A 69 -0.11 7.63 10.27
C LYS A 69 -1.25 7.12 11.16
N SER A 70 -1.60 5.85 11.04
CA SER A 70 -2.63 5.20 11.86
C SER A 70 -2.06 4.00 12.59
N SER A 71 -2.61 3.71 13.76
CA SER A 71 -2.30 2.53 14.57
C SER A 71 -2.86 1.21 13.98
N GLY A 72 -3.45 1.26 12.79
CA GLY A 72 -4.08 0.11 12.17
C GLY A 72 -4.41 0.32 10.69
N PRO A 73 -4.80 -0.76 10.01
CA PRO A 73 -5.11 -0.73 8.60
C PRO A 73 -6.41 0.03 8.29
N ILE A 74 -6.49 0.58 7.08
CA ILE A 74 -7.70 1.16 6.50
C ILE A 74 -8.19 0.23 5.40
N THR A 75 -9.46 -0.18 5.48
CA THR A 75 -10.13 -0.99 4.46
C THR A 75 -11.33 -0.21 3.93
N GLU A 76 -11.43 -0.05 2.61
CA GLU A 76 -12.55 0.68 1.98
C GLU A 76 -13.65 -0.25 1.44
N ASP A 77 -13.40 -1.55 1.35
CA ASP A 77 -14.35 -2.56 0.85
C ASP A 77 -14.76 -3.56 1.95
N ALA A 78 -15.95 -4.16 1.79
CA ALA A 78 -16.42 -5.21 2.70
C ALA A 78 -15.60 -6.51 2.59
N GLU A 79 -15.04 -6.79 1.41
CA GLU A 79 -14.12 -7.91 1.17
C GLU A 79 -12.83 -7.40 0.52
N PRO A 80 -11.69 -7.42 1.24
CA PRO A 80 -10.43 -6.91 0.71
C PRO A 80 -9.92 -7.74 -0.46
N GLY A 81 -9.22 -7.06 -1.37
CA GLY A 81 -8.45 -7.68 -2.44
C GLY A 81 -7.33 -8.56 -1.91
N SER A 82 -7.02 -9.62 -2.65
CA SER A 82 -6.04 -10.66 -2.25
C SER A 82 -5.16 -11.15 -3.41
N GLY A 83 -5.30 -10.55 -4.60
CA GLY A 83 -4.59 -10.96 -5.80
C GLY A 83 -3.34 -10.12 -6.10
N LEU A 84 -2.86 -10.23 -7.34
CA LEU A 84 -1.87 -9.29 -7.89
C LEU A 84 -2.53 -7.93 -8.15
N ILE A 85 -1.78 -6.85 -7.97
CA ILE A 85 -2.21 -5.52 -8.40
C ILE A 85 -2.20 -5.48 -9.93
N THR A 86 -3.38 -5.49 -10.55
CA THR A 86 -3.50 -5.61 -12.02
C THR A 86 -3.88 -4.32 -12.73
N LYS A 87 -4.18 -3.25 -11.98
CA LYS A 87 -4.36 -1.90 -12.52
C LYS A 87 -3.36 -0.97 -11.86
N SER A 88 -2.09 -1.08 -12.27
CA SER A 88 -1.13 -0.01 -12.05
C SER A 88 -1.38 1.10 -13.08
N THR A 89 -2.21 2.07 -12.72
CA THR A 89 -2.34 3.29 -13.52
C THR A 89 -1.27 4.29 -13.09
N GLU A 90 -0.50 4.81 -14.05
CA GLU A 90 0.20 6.09 -13.89
C GLU A 90 -0.82 7.21 -14.11
N ASP A 91 -1.80 7.28 -13.21
CA ASP A 91 -2.78 8.36 -13.19
C ASP A 91 -2.08 9.59 -12.55
N PRO A 92 -2.18 10.80 -13.12
CA PRO A 92 -1.70 11.99 -12.44
C PRO A 92 -2.30 12.15 -11.03
N ALA A 93 -3.44 11.49 -10.75
CA ALA A 93 -4.09 11.54 -9.46
C ALA A 93 -3.60 10.54 -8.40
N TRP A 94 -2.95 9.45 -8.80
CA TRP A 94 -2.47 8.40 -7.90
C TRP A 94 -1.63 7.39 -8.68
N SER A 95 -0.71 6.73 -7.98
CA SER A 95 0.15 5.71 -8.59
C SER A 95 0.14 4.44 -7.76
N CYS A 96 0.24 3.28 -8.43
CA CYS A 96 0.28 1.95 -7.82
C CYS A 96 1.54 1.19 -8.23
N TRP A 97 2.11 0.46 -7.28
CA TRP A 97 3.25 -0.41 -7.49
C TRP A 97 3.02 -1.75 -6.78
N ALA A 98 3.19 -2.85 -7.51
CA ALA A 98 3.25 -4.17 -6.92
C ALA A 98 4.64 -4.44 -6.34
N VAL A 99 4.69 -5.26 -5.31
CA VAL A 99 5.95 -5.90 -4.92
C VAL A 99 6.38 -6.81 -6.06
N ILE A 100 7.63 -6.65 -6.54
CA ILE A 100 8.27 -7.60 -7.43
C ILE A 100 9.13 -8.49 -6.52
N GLN A 101 8.68 -9.71 -6.28
CA GLN A 101 9.47 -10.75 -5.59
C GLN A 101 10.20 -11.63 -6.61
#